data_AF-A0A7C5RL60-F1
#
_entry.id   AF-A0A7C5RL60-F1
#
_cell.length_a   1.000
_cell.length_b   1.000
_cell.length_c   1.000
_cell.angle_alpha   90.00
_cell.angle_beta   90.00
_cell.angle_gamma   90.00
#
_symmetry.space_group_name_H-M   'P 1'
#
loop_
_entity.id
_entity.type
_entity.pdbx_description
1 polymer ?
#
loop_
_entity_poly.entity_id
_entity_poly.type
_entity_poly.pdbx_seq_one_letter_code
_entity_poly.pdbx_strand_id
1 'polypeptide(L)'
;RKTKRGVATLGPWNPHRVLYTVPRAGQMGFHHRTEYNKRILKIGKDGKEITPKGGFIRYGVIRGPYVLIEGSVPGPEKRLIKMRYPARPPKEIPEAPPQITYVSLDSPQGK
;
A
#
# COMPACT_ATOMS: atom_id res chain seq x y z
N ARG A 1 38.04 3.13 8.67
CA ARG A 1 37.11 4.24 9.02
C ARG A 1 35.87 3.63 9.68
N LYS A 2 35.50 4.05 10.89
CA LYS A 2 34.71 3.22 11.84
C LYS A 2 33.21 3.02 11.51
N THR A 3 32.53 3.85 10.71
CA THR A 3 31.15 3.55 10.23
C THR A 3 30.79 4.38 8.98
N LYS A 4 30.13 3.78 7.97
CA LYS A 4 29.74 4.45 6.70
C LYS A 4 28.22 4.65 6.54
N ARG A 5 27.41 3.76 7.13
CA ARG A 5 25.92 3.81 7.12
C ARG A 5 25.40 3.85 8.55
N GLY A 6 25.65 4.96 9.24
CA GLY A 6 25.24 5.16 10.63
C GLY A 6 25.11 6.63 10.96
N VAL A 7 24.40 6.93 12.05
CA VAL A 7 24.26 8.29 12.58
C VAL A 7 25.57 8.70 13.24
N ALA A 8 26.11 9.86 12.86
CA ALA A 8 27.39 10.33 13.38
C ALA A 8 27.30 10.81 14.84
N THR A 9 26.31 11.65 15.15
CA THR A 9 26.12 12.23 16.49
C THR A 9 24.77 11.82 17.05
N LEU A 10 24.75 11.27 18.27
CA LEU A 10 23.55 10.72 18.93
C LEU A 10 22.80 11.73 19.82
N GLY A 11 23.31 12.95 19.96
CA GLY A 11 22.70 14.02 20.75
C GLY A 11 23.72 15.04 21.26
N PRO A 12 23.25 16.16 21.85
CA PRO A 12 24.09 17.13 22.55
C PRO A 12 24.59 16.56 23.89
N TRP A 13 25.50 17.29 24.56
CA TRP A 13 26.04 16.90 25.88
C TRP A 13 24.94 16.78 26.94
N ASN A 14 24.05 17.77 27.00
CA ASN A 14 22.92 17.83 27.93
C ASN A 14 21.62 17.75 27.11
N PRO A 15 20.70 16.80 27.37
CA PRO A 15 20.68 15.85 28.48
C PRO A 15 21.68 14.68 28.32
N HIS A 16 22.20 14.16 29.44
CA HIS A 16 23.13 13.01 29.48
C HIS A 16 22.46 11.66 29.17
N ARG A 17 21.60 11.61 28.15
CA ARG A 17 20.95 10.41 27.66
C ARG A 17 20.60 10.58 26.19
N VAL A 18 20.60 9.48 25.45
CA VAL A 18 20.13 9.50 24.06
C VAL A 18 18.61 9.53 24.06
N LEU A 19 18.03 10.49 23.32
CA LEU A 19 16.59 10.62 23.20
C LEU A 19 15.99 9.51 22.34
N TYR A 20 14.75 9.13 22.62
CA TYR A 20 14.01 8.12 21.84
C TYR A 20 13.69 8.58 20.41
N THR A 21 13.71 9.89 20.17
CA THR A 21 13.51 10.51 18.85
C THR A 21 14.72 10.35 17.93
N VAL A 22 15.88 9.99 18.48
CA VAL A 22 17.12 9.83 17.70
C VAL A 22 16.98 8.58 16.82
N PRO A 23 17.19 8.69 15.49
CA PRO A 23 17.02 7.56 14.59
C PRO A 23 18.07 6.49 14.88
N ARG A 24 17.61 5.26 15.06
CA ARG A 24 18.45 4.09 15.30
C ARG A 24 18.02 2.93 14.40
N ALA A 25 18.97 2.02 14.13
CA ALA A 25 18.66 0.78 13.46
C ALA A 25 17.70 -0.05 14.34
N GLY A 26 16.73 -0.69 13.70
CA GLY A 26 15.69 -1.47 14.36
C GLY A 26 14.83 -2.18 13.34
N GLN A 27 13.69 -2.70 13.78
CA GLN A 27 12.74 -3.37 12.89
C GLN A 27 12.19 -2.39 11.84
N MET A 28 12.34 -2.75 10.57
CA MET A 28 11.72 -2.06 9.44
C MET A 28 10.68 -2.97 8.79
N GLY A 29 9.45 -2.48 8.66
CA GLY A 29 8.37 -3.20 7.99
C GLY A 29 7.51 -4.05 8.93
N PHE A 30 6.47 -4.64 8.36
CA PHE A 30 5.43 -5.41 9.07
C PHE A 30 4.62 -4.60 10.13
N HIS A 31 4.76 -3.28 10.16
CA HIS A 31 3.97 -2.41 11.04
C HIS A 31 2.50 -2.36 10.61
N HIS A 32 1.59 -2.28 11.58
CA HIS A 32 0.18 -2.01 11.30
C HIS A 32 0.01 -0.54 10.89
N ARG A 33 -0.55 -0.30 9.71
CA ARG A 33 -0.85 1.03 9.17
C ARG A 33 -2.28 1.07 8.64
N THR A 34 -2.89 2.24 8.75
CA THR A 34 -4.23 2.51 8.21
C THR A 34 -4.10 3.67 7.23
N GLU A 35 -4.46 3.42 5.98
CA GLU A 35 -4.61 4.47 4.98
C GLU A 35 -6.09 4.85 4.86
N TYR A 36 -6.36 6.15 4.81
CA TYR A 36 -7.72 6.68 4.77
C TYR A 36 -8.09 7.13 3.36
N ASN A 37 -9.40 7.19 3.10
CA ASN A 37 -9.99 7.86 1.94
C ASN A 37 -9.50 7.37 0.58
N LYS A 38 -9.21 6.06 0.48
CA LYS A 38 -8.94 5.40 -0.80
C LYS A 38 -10.25 5.21 -1.56
N ARG A 39 -10.32 5.73 -2.79
CA ARG A 39 -11.50 5.60 -3.63
C ARG A 39 -11.60 4.18 -4.19
N ILE A 40 -12.81 3.64 -4.18
CA ILE A 40 -13.13 2.39 -4.88
C ILE A 40 -13.47 2.74 -6.32
N LEU A 41 -12.79 2.10 -7.28
CA LEU A 41 -12.97 2.31 -8.70
C LEU A 41 -13.99 1.36 -9.30
N LYS A 42 -13.91 0.06 -8.96
CA LYS A 42 -14.82 -0.98 -9.46
C LYS A 42 -15.02 -2.04 -8.40
N ILE A 43 -16.25 -2.52 -8.29
CA ILE A 43 -16.56 -3.77 -7.57
C ILE A 43 -17.07 -4.74 -8.63
N GLY A 44 -16.37 -5.86 -8.80
CA GLY A 44 -16.69 -6.87 -9.80
C GLY A 44 -16.94 -8.23 -9.18
N LYS A 45 -17.76 -9.05 -9.85
CA LYS A 45 -18.06 -10.43 -9.41
C LYS A 45 -17.12 -11.45 -10.04
N ASP A 46 -16.71 -11.25 -11.30
CA ASP A 46 -15.81 -12.15 -12.03
C ASP A 46 -14.40 -11.57 -12.18
N GLY A 47 -13.45 -12.13 -11.43
CA GLY A 47 -12.04 -11.72 -11.46
C GLY A 47 -11.29 -12.03 -12.77
N LYS A 48 -11.89 -12.78 -13.70
CA LYS A 48 -11.28 -13.02 -15.02
C LYS A 48 -11.18 -11.75 -15.85
N GLU A 49 -12.09 -10.79 -15.67
CA GLU A 49 -12.11 -9.52 -16.41
C GLU A 49 -10.87 -8.65 -16.16
N ILE A 50 -10.25 -8.77 -14.99
CA ILE A 50 -9.16 -7.91 -14.52
C ILE A 50 -7.81 -8.63 -14.51
N THR A 51 -7.82 -9.96 -14.63
CA THR A 51 -6.59 -10.75 -14.54
C THR A 51 -5.79 -10.59 -15.84
N PRO A 52 -4.53 -10.11 -15.81
CA PRO A 52 -3.70 -9.99 -17.01
C PRO A 52 -3.36 -11.36 -17.60
N LYS A 53 -2.93 -11.38 -18.87
CA LYS A 53 -2.46 -12.62 -19.50
C LYS A 53 -1.28 -13.21 -18.71
N GLY A 54 -1.45 -14.41 -18.16
CA GLY A 54 -0.46 -15.07 -17.28
C GLY A 54 -0.66 -14.84 -15.78
N GLY A 55 -1.66 -14.04 -15.38
CA GLY A 55 -2.01 -13.79 -13.99
C GLY A 55 -1.14 -12.77 -13.27
N PHE A 56 -1.55 -12.39 -12.06
CA PHE A 56 -0.78 -11.47 -11.22
C PHE A 56 0.48 -12.16 -10.69
N ILE A 57 1.62 -11.47 -10.77
CA ILE A 57 2.91 -11.95 -10.24
C ILE A 57 2.75 -12.29 -8.76
N ARG A 58 3.21 -13.49 -8.37
CA ARG A 58 3.13 -14.02 -6.98
C ARG A 58 1.72 -14.23 -6.43
N TYR A 59 0.65 -13.90 -7.16
CA TYR A 59 -0.73 -14.13 -6.76
C TYR A 59 -1.42 -15.20 -7.62
N GLY A 60 -1.43 -15.00 -8.94
CA GLY A 60 -2.12 -15.85 -9.91
C GLY A 60 -3.41 -15.22 -10.44
N VAL A 61 -4.39 -16.06 -10.76
CA VAL A 61 -5.68 -15.64 -11.34
C VAL A 61 -6.69 -15.32 -10.24
N ILE A 62 -7.42 -14.22 -10.37
CA ILE A 62 -8.52 -13.87 -9.47
C ILE A 62 -9.77 -14.64 -9.91
N ARG A 63 -10.25 -15.56 -9.07
CA ARG A 63 -11.39 -16.44 -9.40
C ARG A 63 -12.74 -15.96 -8.84
N GLY A 64 -12.73 -14.99 -7.95
CA GLY A 64 -13.91 -14.55 -7.21
C GLY A 64 -14.18 -13.05 -7.34
N PRO A 65 -15.05 -12.50 -6.49
CA PRO A 65 -15.34 -11.08 -6.47
C PRO A 65 -14.08 -10.29 -6.08
N TYR A 66 -13.94 -9.11 -6.68
CA TYR A 66 -12.79 -8.25 -6.51
C TYR A 66 -13.21 -6.79 -6.33
N VAL A 67 -12.30 -6.02 -5.74
CA VAL A 67 -12.43 -4.58 -5.56
C VAL A 67 -11.19 -3.93 -6.14
N LEU A 68 -11.39 -2.98 -7.05
CA LEU A 68 -10.33 -2.10 -7.54
C LEU A 68 -10.29 -0.85 -6.67
N ILE A 69 -9.12 -0.59 -6.09
CA ILE A 69 -8.86 0.56 -5.22
C ILE A 69 -7.86 1.46 -5.93
N GLU A 70 -8.04 2.77 -5.79
CA GLU A 70 -7.12 3.75 -6.31
C GLU A 70 -5.76 3.71 -5.58
N GLY A 71 -4.69 3.61 -6.36
CA GLY A 71 -3.31 3.66 -5.86
C GLY A 71 -2.85 2.38 -5.15
N SER A 72 -1.94 2.54 -4.18
CA SER A 72 -1.33 1.44 -3.42
C SER A 72 -2.09 1.14 -2.12
N VAL A 73 -1.85 -0.07 -1.59
CA VAL A 73 -2.36 -0.54 -0.29
C VAL A 73 -1.19 -1.12 0.51
N PRO A 74 -1.15 -0.97 1.85
CA PRO A 74 -0.04 -1.48 2.65
C PRO A 74 0.01 -3.01 2.65
N GLY A 75 1.16 -3.55 2.25
CA GLY A 75 1.44 -4.98 2.29
C GLY A 75 1.88 -5.55 0.94
N PRO A 76 2.53 -6.72 0.94
CA PRO A 76 2.81 -7.46 -0.28
C PRO A 76 1.55 -8.17 -0.81
N GLU A 77 1.67 -8.78 -1.99
CA GLU A 77 0.65 -9.61 -2.59
C GLU A 77 0.25 -10.76 -1.63
N LYS A 78 -1.02 -11.19 -1.67
CA LYS A 78 -1.63 -12.20 -0.76
C LYS A 78 -1.83 -11.80 0.70
N ARG A 79 -1.37 -10.62 1.14
CA ARG A 79 -1.63 -10.16 2.52
C ARG A 79 -3.11 -9.81 2.69
N LEU A 80 -3.73 -10.31 3.77
CA LEU A 80 -5.09 -9.91 4.15
C LEU A 80 -5.14 -8.42 4.51
N ILE A 81 -6.05 -7.70 3.87
CA ILE A 81 -6.33 -6.29 4.12
C ILE A 81 -7.74 -6.17 4.70
N LYS A 82 -7.86 -5.46 5.82
CA LYS A 82 -9.17 -5.15 6.43
C LYS A 82 -9.65 -3.80 5.90
N MET A 83 -10.74 -3.82 5.13
CA MET A 83 -11.43 -2.61 4.70
C MET A 83 -12.46 -2.20 5.76
N ARG A 84 -12.61 -0.89 5.97
CA ARG A 84 -13.60 -0.30 6.87
C ARG A 84 -14.20 0.93 6.22
N TYR A 85 -15.46 1.23 6.52
CA TYR A 85 -16.05 2.53 6.19
C TYR A 85 -15.18 3.69 6.71
N PRO A 86 -15.11 4.81 5.97
CA PRO A 86 -14.24 5.92 6.31
C PRO A 86 -14.71 6.55 7.63
N ALA A 87 -13.82 6.57 8.63
CA ALA A 87 -14.09 7.26 9.89
C ALA A 87 -14.05 8.79 9.74
N ARG A 88 -13.38 9.29 8.69
CA ARG A 88 -13.22 10.71 8.38
C ARG A 88 -13.49 10.92 6.88
N PRO A 89 -14.77 11.00 6.46
CA PRO A 89 -15.10 11.16 5.05
C PRO A 89 -14.50 12.46 4.50
N PRO A 90 -14.02 12.48 3.25
CA PRO A 90 -13.58 13.70 2.61
C PRO A 90 -14.77 14.66 2.46
N LYS A 91 -14.49 15.97 2.53
CA LYS A 91 -15.52 17.01 2.39
C LYS A 91 -16.11 17.05 0.97
N GLU A 92 -15.25 16.82 -0.02
CA GLU A 92 -15.61 16.75 -1.43
C GLU A 92 -15.64 15.29 -1.85
N ILE A 93 -16.83 14.76 -2.09
CA ILE A 93 -17.02 13.43 -2.65
C ILE A 93 -17.49 13.65 -4.09
N PRO A 94 -16.78 13.15 -5.10
CA PRO A 94 -17.29 13.17 -6.46
C PRO A 94 -18.59 12.34 -6.50
N GLU A 95 -19.71 13.00 -6.78
CA GLU A 95 -21.05 12.38 -6.80
C GLU A 95 -21.18 11.32 -7.88
N ALA A 96 -20.45 11.48 -8.99
CA ALA A 96 -20.46 10.54 -10.09
C ALA A 96 -19.59 9.31 -9.81
N PRO A 97 -20.07 8.09 -10.12
CA PRO A 97 -19.24 6.91 -10.13
C PRO A 97 -18.10 7.09 -11.14
N PRO A 98 -16.87 6.63 -10.84
CA PRO A 98 -15.76 6.73 -11.76
C PRO A 98 -16.05 5.91 -13.02
N GLN A 99 -15.98 6.53 -14.19
CA GLN A 99 -16.09 5.84 -15.47
C GLN A 99 -14.72 5.25 -15.85
N ILE A 100 -14.62 3.93 -15.85
CA ILE A 100 -13.40 3.23 -16.28
C ILE A 100 -13.50 2.98 -17.78
N THR A 101 -12.75 3.75 -18.56
CA THR A 101 -12.72 3.62 -20.03
C THR A 101 -11.85 2.46 -20.49
N TYR A 102 -10.72 2.24 -19.81
CA TYR A 102 -9.75 1.22 -20.19
C TYR A 102 -9.06 0.63 -18.95
N VAL A 103 -8.80 -0.67 -19.00
CA VAL A 103 -8.03 -1.42 -18.01
C VAL A 103 -6.95 -2.17 -18.78
N SER A 104 -5.67 -1.93 -18.44
CA SER A 104 -4.57 -2.68 -19.04
C SER A 104 -4.57 -4.13 -18.51
N LEU A 105 -4.59 -5.09 -19.43
CA LEU A 105 -4.45 -6.52 -19.17
C LEU A 105 -3.09 -7.06 -19.65
N ASP A 106 -2.16 -6.16 -19.91
CA ASP A 106 -0.81 -6.49 -20.33
C ASP A 106 -0.08 -7.22 -19.20
N SER A 107 0.74 -8.20 -19.57
CA SER A 107 1.52 -8.93 -18.58
C SER A 107 2.53 -7.98 -17.92
N PRO A 108 2.57 -7.91 -16.58
CA PRO A 108 3.63 -7.19 -15.86
C PRO A 108 4.95 -7.97 -15.81
N GLN A 109 4.98 -9.22 -16.29
CA GLN A 109 6.23 -9.99 -16.44
C GLN A 109 7.01 -9.39 -17.61
N GLY A 110 8.31 -9.18 -17.43
CA GLY A 110 9.19 -8.38 -18.30
C GLY A 110 8.89 -8.46 -19.80
N LYS A 111 9.01 -7.31 -20.48
CA LYS A 111 8.90 -7.23 -21.94
C LYS A 111 10.00 -8.02 -22.63
#